data_AF-A0AAV4U5G7-F1
#
_entry.id   AF-A0AAV4U5G7-F1
#
_cell.length_a   1.000
_cell.length_b   1.000
_cell.length_c   1.000
_cell.angle_alpha   90.00
_cell.angle_beta   90.00
_cell.angle_gamma   90.00
#
_symmetry.space_group_name_H-M   'P 1'
#
loop_
_entity.id
_entity.type
_entity.pdbx_description
1 polymer ?
#
loop_
_entity_poly.entity_id
_entity_poly.type
_entity_poly.pdbx_seq_one_letter_code
_entity_poly.pdbx_strand_id
1 'polypeptide(L)'
;MATATRLIPESKTCLRCEVCKRPLVFGDTWVEKKERKMSSGLPFLPGYSSYGSRNHAPVLTFYASFDDRGEPPRDREKFRDCRILYFVEDDTIKVYEPWKRNSGMPQGVIVGRNKLRKPQGGLYTLEDLNIGETVIFYGKPFKILDCDNFTKNILKEMGYRVRTPEPKPVDPVSEDRHVKDKHWTNHSQTW
;
A
#
# COMPACT_ATOMS: atom_id res chain seq x y z
N MET A 1 13.18 -51.85 43.29
CA MET A 1 12.04 -51.49 42.42
C MET A 1 11.88 -49.98 42.54
N ALA A 2 12.29 -49.25 41.49
CA ALA A 2 12.53 -47.81 41.55
C ALA A 2 11.25 -46.97 41.55
N THR A 3 11.23 -45.96 42.41
CA THR A 3 10.26 -44.85 42.49
C THR A 3 10.45 -43.91 41.30
N ALA A 4 9.37 -43.48 40.64
CA ALA A 4 9.43 -42.48 39.58
C ALA A 4 8.44 -41.33 39.85
N THR A 5 8.93 -40.32 40.55
CA THR A 5 8.35 -38.97 40.65
C THR A 5 8.41 -38.30 39.28
N ARG A 6 7.28 -37.83 38.74
CA ARG A 6 7.26 -37.01 37.51
C ARG A 6 7.86 -35.64 37.81
N LEU A 7 9.11 -35.48 37.39
CA LEU A 7 9.85 -34.22 37.36
C LEU A 7 9.40 -33.40 36.13
N ILE A 8 9.24 -32.10 36.36
CA ILE A 8 9.12 -31.05 35.34
C ILE A 8 10.45 -30.99 34.57
N PRO A 9 10.48 -31.05 33.23
CA PRO A 9 11.69 -30.73 32.50
C PRO A 9 11.73 -29.25 32.14
N GLU A 10 12.67 -28.56 32.77
CA GLU A 10 13.18 -27.26 32.36
C GLU A 10 14.07 -27.39 31.11
N SER A 11 14.18 -26.26 30.39
CA SER A 11 15.19 -25.93 29.36
C SER A 11 14.92 -26.36 27.91
N LYS A 12 14.25 -25.46 27.17
CA LYS A 12 14.39 -25.32 25.72
C LYS A 12 15.75 -24.67 25.43
N THR A 13 16.74 -25.45 24.99
CA THR A 13 18.02 -24.90 24.50
C THR A 13 17.88 -24.45 23.05
N CYS A 14 17.96 -23.15 22.79
CA CYS A 14 18.08 -22.59 21.44
C CYS A 14 19.48 -22.85 20.87
N LEU A 15 19.58 -23.58 19.76
CA LEU A 15 20.82 -23.65 18.98
C LEU A 15 21.15 -22.25 18.43
N ARG A 16 22.38 -21.79 18.64
CA ARG A 16 22.86 -20.43 18.36
C ARG A 16 23.73 -20.45 17.11
N CYS A 17 23.47 -19.56 16.15
CA CYS A 17 24.38 -19.33 15.02
C CYS A 17 25.70 -18.72 15.54
N GLU A 18 26.83 -19.37 15.28
CA GLU A 18 28.15 -18.95 15.79
C GLU A 18 28.71 -17.66 15.15
N VAL A 19 28.08 -17.13 14.10
CA VAL A 19 28.54 -15.89 13.44
C VAL A 19 27.78 -14.64 13.92
N CYS A 20 26.49 -14.73 14.31
CA CYS A 20 25.68 -13.53 14.57
C CYS A 20 24.87 -13.50 15.87
N LYS A 21 24.87 -14.57 16.69
CA LYS A 21 24.27 -14.60 18.03
C LYS A 21 22.82 -14.06 18.16
N ARG A 22 21.98 -14.10 17.11
CA ARG A 22 20.54 -13.78 17.18
C ARG A 22 19.67 -15.03 16.91
N PRO A 23 18.52 -15.20 17.60
CA PRO A 23 17.62 -16.33 17.35
C PRO A 23 16.88 -16.17 16.01
N LEU A 24 16.86 -17.25 15.22
CA LEU A 24 15.99 -17.39 14.05
C LEU A 24 14.64 -17.94 14.55
N VAL A 25 13.58 -17.15 14.48
CA VAL A 25 12.22 -17.61 14.78
C VAL A 25 11.60 -18.08 13.47
N PHE A 26 11.62 -19.40 13.26
CA PHE A 26 10.69 -20.07 12.36
C PHE A 26 9.29 -19.99 12.97
N GLY A 27 8.28 -19.79 12.13
CA GLY A 27 6.93 -19.45 12.55
C GLY A 27 6.27 -20.47 13.47
N ASP A 28 5.38 -19.98 14.33
CA ASP A 28 3.99 -20.38 14.27
C ASP A 28 3.11 -19.38 15.04
N THR A 29 1.94 -19.18 14.43
CA THR A 29 0.71 -18.51 14.88
C THR A 29 0.54 -18.35 16.40
N TRP A 30 0.46 -17.10 16.86
CA TRP A 30 -0.34 -16.57 17.98
C TRP A 30 -0.07 -15.07 18.01
N VAL A 31 -0.69 -14.31 17.09
CA VAL A 31 -0.72 -12.84 17.22
C VAL A 31 -1.84 -12.52 18.17
N GLU A 32 -1.47 -12.43 19.45
CA GLU A 32 -2.29 -11.82 20.48
C GLU A 32 -2.72 -10.44 19.95
N LYS A 33 -4.02 -10.32 19.72
CA LYS A 33 -4.69 -9.13 19.22
C LYS A 33 -4.59 -8.07 20.32
N LYS A 34 -3.42 -7.45 20.47
CA LYS A 34 -3.30 -6.21 21.22
C LYS A 34 -4.07 -5.18 20.43
N GLU A 35 -5.28 -4.88 20.89
CA GLU A 35 -6.00 -3.68 20.54
C GLU A 35 -5.07 -2.50 20.83
N ARG A 36 -4.28 -2.11 19.84
CA ARG A 36 -3.58 -0.84 19.82
C ARG A 36 -4.69 0.20 19.66
N LYS A 37 -5.30 0.59 20.78
CA LYS A 37 -5.98 1.88 20.86
C LYS A 37 -4.94 2.89 20.42
N MET A 38 -5.10 3.38 19.20
CA MET A 38 -4.33 4.48 18.65
C MET A 38 -4.68 5.66 19.54
N SER A 39 -3.90 5.85 20.60
CA SER A 39 -4.04 6.99 21.49
C SER A 39 -3.89 8.23 20.64
N SER A 40 -4.87 9.11 20.76
CA SER A 40 -5.13 10.35 20.04
C SER A 40 -4.01 11.39 20.17
N GLY A 41 -2.78 11.06 19.77
CA GLY A 41 -1.62 11.91 19.93
C GLY A 41 -0.44 11.39 19.13
N LEU A 42 -0.55 11.43 17.80
CA LEU A 42 0.64 11.51 16.97
C LEU A 42 1.34 12.84 17.31
N PRO A 43 2.67 12.86 17.48
CA PRO A 43 3.38 14.11 17.72
C PRO A 43 3.10 15.07 16.57
N PHE A 44 2.68 16.29 16.93
CA PHE A 44 2.39 17.35 15.99
C PHE A 44 3.68 17.70 15.24
N LEU A 45 3.86 17.17 14.03
CA LEU A 45 4.95 17.58 13.16
C LEU A 45 4.65 18.99 12.65
N PRO A 46 5.42 20.02 13.03
CA PRO A 46 5.23 21.34 12.44
C PRO A 46 5.69 21.28 10.98
N GLY A 47 4.75 21.49 10.05
CA GLY A 47 5.09 21.88 8.68
C GLY A 47 4.74 20.91 7.54
N TYR A 48 3.93 19.87 7.74
CA TYR A 48 3.49 19.04 6.62
C TYR A 48 2.00 19.22 6.33
N SER A 49 1.73 19.92 5.23
CA SER A 49 0.41 20.05 4.62
C SER A 49 0.53 19.68 3.15
N SER A 50 -0.44 18.94 2.62
CA SER A 50 -0.88 19.18 1.24
C SER A 50 -2.27 19.82 1.14
N TYR A 51 -3.02 19.94 2.25
CA TYR A 51 -4.19 20.83 2.33
C TYR A 51 -4.20 21.57 3.67
N GLY A 52 -3.74 22.82 3.64
CA GLY A 52 -3.42 23.62 4.82
C GLY A 52 -4.66 24.00 5.62
N SER A 53 -4.75 23.46 6.82
CA SER A 53 -5.34 24.15 7.98
C SER A 53 -4.86 23.45 9.25
N ARG A 54 -4.56 24.25 10.28
CA ARG A 54 -3.75 23.93 11.46
C ARG A 54 -4.24 22.75 12.34
N ASN A 55 -5.31 22.04 11.99
CA ASN A 55 -5.96 21.05 12.84
C ASN A 55 -6.47 19.77 12.11
N HIS A 56 -6.08 19.51 10.86
CA HIS A 56 -6.57 18.32 10.15
C HIS A 56 -5.64 17.12 10.32
N ALA A 57 -6.24 15.95 10.56
CA ALA A 57 -5.51 14.69 10.59
C ALA A 57 -4.79 14.43 9.26
N PRO A 58 -3.61 13.76 9.28
CA PRO A 58 -2.88 13.49 8.06
C PRO A 58 -3.67 12.57 7.12
N VAL A 59 -3.53 12.84 5.81
CA VAL A 59 -4.07 11.99 4.75
C VAL A 59 -2.91 11.29 4.05
N LEU A 60 -2.94 9.96 4.06
CA LEU A 60 -1.91 9.13 3.44
C LEU A 60 -2.29 8.82 2.00
N THR A 61 -1.34 8.96 1.08
CA THR A 61 -1.57 8.79 -0.36
C THR A 61 -0.67 7.68 -0.90
N PHE A 62 -1.32 6.68 -1.51
CA PHE A 62 -0.67 5.56 -2.16
C PHE A 62 -0.94 5.60 -3.67
N TYR A 63 0.10 5.34 -4.45
CA TYR A 63 0.02 5.15 -5.90
C TYR A 63 -0.27 3.69 -6.17
N ALA A 64 -1.35 3.43 -6.91
CA ALA A 64 -1.79 2.09 -7.21
C ALA A 64 -2.18 1.96 -8.68
N SER A 65 -2.19 0.73 -9.18
CA SER A 65 -2.68 0.38 -10.50
C SER A 65 -3.72 -0.72 -10.38
N PHE A 66 -4.78 -0.65 -11.17
CA PHE A 66 -5.83 -1.67 -11.20
C PHE A 66 -6.10 -2.15 -12.61
N ASP A 67 -6.48 -3.41 -12.70
CA ASP A 67 -6.88 -4.08 -13.93
C ASP A 67 -8.41 -3.94 -14.08
N ASP A 68 -8.84 -3.12 -15.04
CA ASP A 68 -10.26 -2.97 -15.34
C ASP A 68 -10.68 -4.12 -16.25
N ARG A 69 -10.88 -5.31 -15.65
CA ARG A 69 -11.18 -6.57 -16.36
C ARG A 69 -12.53 -6.55 -17.10
N GLY A 70 -12.57 -5.87 -18.24
CA GLY A 70 -13.11 -6.40 -19.48
C GLY A 70 -11.92 -6.63 -20.41
N GLU A 71 -11.97 -7.59 -21.34
CA GLU A 71 -10.95 -7.65 -22.39
C GLU A 71 -10.93 -6.29 -23.12
N PRO A 72 -9.87 -5.49 -22.98
CA PRO A 72 -9.84 -4.21 -23.63
C PRO A 72 -9.76 -4.46 -25.15
N PRO A 73 -10.43 -3.65 -25.98
CA PRO A 73 -10.02 -3.50 -27.37
C PRO A 73 -8.51 -3.25 -27.42
N ARG A 74 -7.83 -3.68 -28.49
CA ARG A 74 -6.37 -3.59 -28.65
C ARG A 74 -5.79 -2.20 -28.36
N ASP A 75 -6.62 -1.15 -28.45
CA ASP A 75 -6.23 0.26 -28.31
C ASP A 75 -6.41 0.86 -26.91
N ARG A 76 -6.84 0.07 -25.91
CA ARG A 76 -7.05 0.56 -24.54
C ARG A 76 -5.99 0.05 -23.58
N GLU A 77 -5.65 0.91 -22.62
CA GLU A 77 -4.70 0.56 -21.56
C GLU A 77 -5.30 -0.51 -20.66
N LYS A 78 -4.59 -1.62 -20.48
CA LYS A 78 -5.03 -2.72 -19.60
C LYS A 78 -4.97 -2.32 -18.13
N PHE A 79 -3.94 -1.58 -17.76
CA PHE A 79 -3.68 -1.14 -16.39
C PHE A 79 -3.92 0.35 -16.28
N ARG A 80 -4.75 0.75 -15.32
CA ARG A 80 -5.07 2.17 -15.08
C ARG A 80 -4.46 2.63 -13.77
N ASP A 81 -3.83 3.80 -13.82
CA ASP A 81 -3.25 4.44 -12.65
C ASP A 81 -4.33 5.04 -11.75
N CYS A 82 -4.18 4.88 -10.44
CA CYS A 82 -5.06 5.48 -9.46
C CYS A 82 -4.30 5.89 -8.19
N ARG A 83 -4.98 6.67 -7.37
CA ARG A 83 -4.52 7.13 -6.07
C ARG A 83 -5.49 6.65 -5.00
N ILE A 84 -4.95 5.96 -4.00
CA ILE A 84 -5.68 5.53 -2.81
C ILE A 84 -5.32 6.52 -1.70
N LEU A 85 -6.34 7.20 -1.17
CA LEU A 85 -6.24 8.10 -0.04
C LEU A 85 -6.77 7.37 1.20
N TYR A 86 -5.97 7.33 2.26
CA TYR A 86 -6.36 6.85 3.58
C TYR A 86 -6.45 8.03 4.55
N PHE A 87 -7.62 8.23 5.15
CA PHE A 87 -7.86 9.28 6.12
C PHE A 87 -7.62 8.72 7.53
N VAL A 88 -6.54 9.16 8.17
CA VAL A 88 -6.13 8.65 9.50
C VAL A 88 -7.12 9.03 10.60
N GLU A 89 -7.95 10.06 10.37
CA GLU A 89 -8.97 10.52 11.32
C GLU A 89 -10.04 9.47 11.61
N ASP A 90 -10.51 8.77 10.57
CA ASP A 90 -11.74 7.99 10.62
C ASP A 90 -11.61 6.62 9.93
N ASP A 91 -10.41 6.21 9.54
CA ASP A 91 -10.12 4.95 8.82
C ASP A 91 -10.93 4.81 7.52
N THR A 92 -11.29 5.92 6.88
CA THR A 92 -11.96 5.91 5.59
C THR A 92 -10.96 5.90 4.43
N ILE A 93 -11.39 5.34 3.30
CA ILE A 93 -10.60 5.22 2.09
C ILE A 93 -11.36 5.90 0.95
N LYS A 94 -10.62 6.63 0.11
CA LYS A 94 -11.12 7.17 -1.16
C LYS A 94 -10.17 6.76 -2.28
N VAL A 95 -10.71 6.33 -3.41
CA VAL A 95 -9.90 5.95 -4.59
C VAL A 95 -10.33 6.80 -5.77
N TYR A 96 -9.37 7.41 -6.44
CA TYR A 96 -9.62 8.16 -7.65
C TYR A 96 -8.51 7.97 -8.68
N GLU A 97 -8.90 8.06 -9.94
CA GLU A 97 -7.99 8.11 -11.06
C GLU A 97 -7.69 9.58 -11.40
N PRO A 98 -6.40 9.97 -11.44
CA PRO A 98 -6.02 11.31 -11.88
C PRO A 98 -6.39 11.51 -13.35
N TRP A 99 -6.68 12.76 -13.72
CA TRP A 99 -7.02 13.09 -15.10
C TRP A 99 -5.80 12.93 -16.02
N LYS A 100 -5.98 12.21 -17.14
CA LYS A 100 -4.97 12.01 -18.18
C LYS A 100 -5.54 12.44 -19.52
N ARG A 101 -4.91 13.43 -20.15
CA ARG A 101 -5.30 13.95 -21.47
C ARG A 101 -5.31 12.80 -22.49
N ASN A 102 -6.29 12.82 -23.38
CA ASN A 102 -6.44 11.84 -24.46
C ASN A 102 -6.58 10.38 -24.00
N SER A 103 -7.04 10.13 -22.77
CA SER A 103 -7.27 8.75 -22.30
C SER A 103 -8.45 8.07 -22.98
N GLY A 104 -9.44 8.84 -23.45
CA GLY A 104 -10.66 8.33 -24.07
C GLY A 104 -11.55 7.51 -23.11
N MET A 105 -11.31 7.58 -21.79
CA MET A 105 -12.01 6.81 -20.77
C MET A 105 -12.57 7.72 -19.66
N PRO A 106 -13.69 7.36 -19.01
CA PRO A 106 -14.20 8.09 -17.86
C PRO A 106 -13.19 8.02 -16.72
N GLN A 107 -12.85 9.18 -16.16
CA GLN A 107 -11.86 9.35 -15.09
C GLN A 107 -12.48 10.07 -13.89
N GLY A 108 -11.80 10.00 -12.73
CA GLY A 108 -12.24 10.64 -11.51
C GLY A 108 -12.41 9.66 -10.36
N VAL A 109 -13.43 9.87 -9.53
CA VAL A 109 -13.65 9.05 -8.33
C VAL A 109 -14.11 7.65 -8.70
N ILE A 110 -13.31 6.65 -8.35
CA ILE A 110 -13.65 5.22 -8.52
C ILE A 110 -14.39 4.73 -7.28
N VAL A 111 -13.89 5.12 -6.10
CA VAL A 111 -14.47 4.80 -4.80
C VAL A 111 -14.62 6.08 -3.99
N GLY A 112 -15.86 6.42 -3.62
CA GLY A 112 -16.15 7.52 -2.70
C GLY A 112 -15.54 7.29 -1.31
N ARG A 113 -15.34 8.35 -0.53
CA ARG A 113 -14.79 8.26 0.84
C ARG A 113 -15.73 7.46 1.73
N ASN A 114 -15.34 6.25 2.11
CA ASN A 114 -16.06 5.45 3.09
C ASN A 114 -15.15 4.38 3.73
N LYS A 115 -15.68 3.69 4.75
CA LYS A 115 -15.01 2.53 5.36
C LYS A 115 -15.19 1.32 4.47
N LEU A 116 -14.10 0.77 3.95
CA LEU A 116 -14.13 -0.36 3.04
C LEU A 116 -14.02 -1.69 3.81
N ARG A 117 -14.78 -2.70 3.35
CA ARG A 117 -14.74 -4.05 3.91
C ARG A 117 -13.77 -4.93 3.10
N LYS A 118 -13.00 -5.75 3.81
CA LYS A 118 -12.14 -6.77 3.20
C LYS A 118 -13.00 -7.93 2.66
N PRO A 119 -12.53 -8.66 1.64
CA PRO A 119 -13.24 -9.83 1.13
C PRO A 119 -13.33 -10.97 2.16
N GLN A 120 -12.34 -11.10 3.06
CA GLN A 120 -12.35 -12.09 4.15
C GLN A 120 -13.19 -11.67 5.37
N GLY A 121 -13.80 -10.48 5.33
CA GLY A 121 -14.45 -9.86 6.48
C GLY A 121 -13.54 -8.91 7.26
N GLY A 122 -14.17 -8.02 8.03
CA GLY A 122 -13.49 -6.90 8.70
C GLY A 122 -13.37 -5.65 7.83
N LEU A 123 -12.85 -4.58 8.41
CA LEU A 123 -12.62 -3.29 7.75
C LEU A 123 -11.15 -3.17 7.34
N TYR A 124 -10.89 -2.51 6.23
CA TYR A 124 -9.54 -2.11 5.84
C TYR A 124 -8.97 -1.16 6.88
N THR A 125 -7.72 -1.43 7.27
CA THR A 125 -6.94 -0.62 8.19
C THR A 125 -5.62 -0.24 7.53
N LEU A 126 -4.89 0.68 8.15
CA LEU A 126 -3.58 1.08 7.65
C LEU A 126 -2.58 -0.09 7.54
N GLU A 127 -2.70 -1.13 8.39
CA GLU A 127 -1.81 -2.30 8.35
C GLU A 127 -1.95 -3.09 7.03
N ASP A 128 -3.10 -2.99 6.36
CA ASP A 128 -3.39 -3.68 5.10
C ASP A 128 -2.87 -2.92 3.87
N LEU A 129 -2.41 -1.67 4.05
CA LEU A 129 -2.01 -0.77 2.98
C LEU A 129 -0.49 -0.60 3.00
N ASN A 130 0.21 -1.42 2.21
CA ASN A 130 1.65 -1.30 2.04
C ASN A 130 2.04 -1.49 0.55
N ILE A 131 3.20 -0.96 0.18
CA ILE A 131 3.72 -1.06 -1.20
C ILE A 131 3.88 -2.53 -1.58
N GLY A 132 3.38 -2.95 -2.73
CA GLY A 132 3.38 -4.33 -3.22
C GLY A 132 2.15 -5.16 -2.78
N GLU A 133 1.36 -4.69 -1.81
CA GLU A 133 0.10 -5.36 -1.47
C GLU A 133 -0.95 -5.15 -2.56
N THR A 134 -1.82 -6.15 -2.72
CA THR A 134 -3.00 -6.06 -3.58
C THR A 134 -4.25 -6.01 -2.71
N VAL A 135 -4.95 -4.88 -2.75
CA VAL A 135 -6.20 -4.66 -2.03
C VAL A 135 -7.40 -4.82 -2.97
N ILE A 136 -8.51 -5.34 -2.46
CA ILE A 136 -9.69 -5.62 -3.27
C ILE A 136 -10.82 -4.72 -2.81
N PHE A 137 -11.17 -3.73 -3.63
CA PHE A 137 -12.29 -2.83 -3.35
C PHE A 137 -13.44 -3.13 -4.30
N TYR A 138 -14.62 -3.43 -3.75
CA TYR A 138 -15.82 -3.81 -4.52
C TYR A 138 -15.56 -4.87 -5.59
N GLY A 139 -14.73 -5.88 -5.28
CA GLY A 139 -14.38 -6.97 -6.20
C GLY A 139 -13.33 -6.64 -7.27
N LYS A 140 -12.80 -5.41 -7.30
CA LYS A 140 -11.69 -5.03 -8.20
C LYS A 140 -10.35 -5.05 -7.45
N PRO A 141 -9.31 -5.72 -7.98
CA PRO A 141 -7.98 -5.74 -7.37
C PRO A 141 -7.18 -4.48 -7.74
N PHE A 142 -6.66 -3.79 -6.73
CA PHE A 142 -5.79 -2.63 -6.82
C PHE A 142 -4.41 -3.01 -6.26
N LYS A 143 -3.39 -2.95 -7.09
CA LYS A 143 -2.00 -3.20 -6.69
C LYS A 143 -1.34 -1.89 -6.28
N ILE A 144 -0.86 -1.81 -5.03
CA ILE A 144 -0.13 -0.65 -4.54
C ILE A 144 1.32 -0.73 -5.04
N LEU A 145 1.80 0.33 -5.69
CA LEU A 145 3.11 0.36 -6.34
C LEU A 145 4.10 1.26 -5.62
N ASP A 146 3.62 2.39 -5.09
CA ASP A 146 4.44 3.34 -4.35
C ASP A 146 3.54 4.18 -3.41
N CYS A 147 4.14 5.04 -2.58
CA CYS A 147 3.44 6.06 -1.82
C CYS A 147 4.22 7.38 -1.79
N ASP A 148 3.51 8.45 -1.45
CA ASP A 148 4.12 9.78 -1.37
C ASP A 148 5.17 9.87 -0.25
N ASN A 149 6.15 10.76 -0.40
CA ASN A 149 7.22 10.94 0.58
C ASN A 149 6.69 11.32 1.96
N PHE A 150 5.63 12.13 2.01
CA PHE A 150 4.94 12.44 3.26
C PHE A 150 4.37 11.17 3.93
N THR A 151 3.74 10.32 3.14
CA THR A 151 3.17 9.05 3.62
C THR A 151 4.26 8.11 4.10
N LYS A 152 5.40 8.04 3.40
CA LYS A 152 6.57 7.25 3.81
C LYS A 152 7.09 7.69 5.18
N ASN A 153 7.15 9.00 5.45
CA ASN A 153 7.63 9.53 6.71
C ASN A 153 6.65 9.20 7.85
N ILE A 154 5.36 9.46 7.66
CA ILE A 154 4.35 9.14 8.68
C ILE A 154 4.28 7.66 8.99
N LEU A 155 4.33 6.79 7.96
CA LEU A 155 4.33 5.35 8.17
C LEU A 155 5.52 4.91 9.03
N LYS A 156 6.72 5.47 8.78
CA LYS A 156 7.92 5.19 9.58
C LYS A 156 7.76 5.68 11.03
N GLU A 157 7.21 6.87 11.24
CA GLU A 157 6.97 7.42 12.58
C GLU A 157 5.95 6.62 13.38
N MET A 158 4.92 6.10 12.71
CA MET A 158 3.96 5.17 13.29
C MET A 158 4.55 3.77 13.55
N GLY A 159 5.78 3.50 13.11
CA GLY A 159 6.47 2.22 13.29
C GLY A 159 6.20 1.18 12.20
N TYR A 160 5.57 1.56 11.08
CA TYR A 160 5.38 0.69 9.92
C TYR A 160 6.65 0.59 9.07
N ARG A 161 6.94 -0.62 8.60
CA ARG A 161 8.01 -0.86 7.61
C ARG A 161 7.46 -0.68 6.20
N VAL A 162 7.90 0.38 5.54
CA VAL A 162 7.54 0.68 4.15
C VAL A 162 8.42 -0.15 3.21
N ARG A 163 7.80 -0.90 2.28
CA ARG A 163 8.54 -1.68 1.27
C ARG A 163 9.08 -0.79 0.16
N THR A 164 9.94 -1.35 -0.71
CA THR A 164 10.52 -0.64 -1.85
C THR A 164 9.49 -0.44 -2.95
N PRO A 165 9.51 0.69 -3.69
CA PRO A 165 8.62 0.92 -4.82
C PRO A 165 8.70 -0.19 -5.86
N GLU A 166 7.56 -0.61 -6.38
CA GLU A 166 7.48 -1.57 -7.47
C GLU A 166 7.32 -0.85 -8.82
N PRO A 167 7.96 -1.34 -9.89
CA PRO A 167 7.77 -0.77 -11.21
C PRO A 167 6.32 -0.93 -11.65
N LYS A 168 5.80 0.08 -12.35
CA LYS A 168 4.47 0.01 -12.94
C LYS A 168 4.42 -1.14 -13.96
N PRO A 169 3.33 -1.93 -13.98
CA PRO A 169 3.13 -2.87 -15.07
C PRO A 169 3.00 -2.09 -16.37
N VAL A 170 3.78 -2.47 -17.36
CA VAL A 170 3.78 -1.83 -18.67
C VAL A 170 2.89 -2.66 -19.59
N ASP A 171 1.97 -1.99 -20.28
CA ASP A 171 1.11 -2.61 -21.29
C ASP A 171 1.50 -2.14 -22.71
N PRO A 172 1.34 -2.98 -23.74
CA PRO A 172 1.80 -2.67 -25.09
C PRO A 172 1.27 -1.32 -25.64
N VAL A 173 0.05 -0.95 -25.25
CA VAL A 173 -0.59 0.30 -25.67
C VAL A 173 0.08 1.52 -25.03
N SER A 174 0.46 1.44 -23.75
CA SER A 174 1.18 2.54 -23.13
C SER A 174 2.58 2.69 -23.69
N GLU A 175 3.28 1.60 -24.05
CA GLU A 175 4.59 1.68 -24.70
C GLU A 175 4.52 2.38 -26.06
N ASP A 176 3.59 1.96 -26.94
CA ASP A 176 3.42 2.53 -28.28
C ASP A 176 3.15 4.04 -28.23
N ARG A 177 2.37 4.50 -27.24
CA ARG A 177 2.11 5.93 -27.04
C ARG A 177 3.38 6.68 -26.61
N HIS A 178 4.13 6.17 -25.64
CA HIS A 178 5.36 6.81 -25.19
C HIS A 178 6.42 6.88 -26.31
N VAL A 179 6.48 5.88 -27.19
CA VAL A 179 7.39 5.87 -28.34
C VAL A 179 7.02 6.94 -29.36
N LYS A 180 5.72 7.09 -29.68
CA LYS A 180 5.23 8.11 -30.63
C LYS A 180 5.46 9.52 -30.11
N ASP A 181 5.22 9.77 -28.82
CA ASP A 181 5.44 11.07 -28.19
C ASP A 181 6.91 11.50 -28.27
N LYS A 182 7.85 10.58 -28.01
CA LYS A 182 9.30 10.84 -28.14
C LYS A 182 9.74 11.12 -29.58
N HIS A 183 9.21 10.37 -30.54
CA HIS A 183 9.52 10.62 -31.96
C HIS A 183 9.05 12.00 -32.40
N TRP A 184 7.83 12.40 -32.03
CA TRP A 184 7.30 13.73 -32.34
C TRP A 184 8.17 14.86 -31.76
N THR A 185 8.54 14.77 -30.48
CA THR A 185 9.37 15.82 -29.86
C THR A 185 10.74 15.95 -30.50
N ASN A 186 11.35 14.83 -30.90
CA ASN A 186 12.68 14.83 -31.52
C ASN A 186 12.66 15.42 -32.95
N HIS A 187 11.58 15.22 -33.71
CA HIS A 187 11.42 15.82 -35.04
C HIS A 187 11.05 17.30 -35.00
N SER A 188 10.57 17.82 -33.87
CA SER A 188 10.21 19.24 -33.70
C SER A 188 11.39 20.16 -33.35
N GLN A 189 12.59 19.60 -33.09
CA GLN A 189 13.80 20.35 -32.73
C GLN A 189 14.79 20.54 -33.89
N THR A 190 14.47 20.06 -35.10
CA THR A 190 15.29 20.25 -36.29
C THR A 190 14.68 21.30 -37.21
N TRP A 191 14.81 22.57 -36.85
CA TRP A 191 14.66 23.75 -37.73
C TRP A 191 15.59 24.86 -37.26
#